data_AF-A2DA60-F1
#
_entry.id   AF-A2DA60-F1
#
_cell.length_a   1.000
_cell.length_b   1.000
_cell.length_c   1.000
_cell.angle_alpha   90.00
_cell.angle_beta   90.00
_cell.angle_gamma   90.00
#
_symmetry.space_group_name_H-M   'P 1'
#
loop_
_entity.id
_entity.type
_entity.pdbx_description
1 polymer ?
#
loop_
_entity_poly.entity_id
_entity_poly.type
_entity_poly.pdbx_seq_one_letter_code
_entity_poly.pdbx_strand_id
1 'polypeptide(L)'
;MSNQDTNPNKYSELRSTYKYYIDSYNVLYQLKTENEGELNSIYKMIKTELIDSKKYLPQNIIKDILYMIHYNNCYTKSYLTLAKLIYDYYHVKYIHGIRHISKFIFYKEYGIKLDKSDDYEKINIAYYDIHSENTIYRAIMYNDKEKFITFTESEEFNKNQILCCINYPLGSMPGYSLLELCCYHGAVDCFKLLRTKFNSEITETCLIFSFL
;
A
#
# COMPACT_ATOMS: atom_id res chain seq x y z
N MET A 1 43.78 -17.54 0.65
CA MET A 1 42.40 -17.12 1.00
C MET A 1 41.99 -16.08 -0.04
N SER A 2 40.90 -16.34 -0.76
CA SER A 2 40.53 -15.63 -1.99
C SER A 2 40.16 -14.17 -1.72
N ASN A 3 40.94 -13.24 -2.27
CA ASN A 3 40.47 -11.89 -2.57
C ASN A 3 39.38 -12.02 -3.64
N GLN A 4 38.12 -12.01 -3.23
CA GLN A 4 37.02 -11.79 -4.15
C GLN A 4 37.02 -10.31 -4.51
N ASP A 5 37.59 -9.97 -5.67
CA ASP A 5 37.31 -8.73 -6.38
C ASP A 5 35.81 -8.70 -6.74
N THR A 6 34.97 -8.25 -5.81
CA THR A 6 33.61 -7.81 -6.14
C THR A 6 33.72 -6.58 -7.01
N ASN A 7 33.77 -6.79 -8.32
CA ASN A 7 33.88 -5.75 -9.34
C ASN A 7 32.77 -4.69 -9.14
N PRO A 8 33.06 -3.50 -8.60
CA PRO A 8 32.07 -2.45 -8.30
C PRO A 8 31.36 -1.92 -9.55
N ASN A 9 31.87 -2.29 -10.72
CA ASN A 9 31.51 -1.73 -12.00
C ASN A 9 30.17 -2.27 -12.53
N LYS A 10 29.88 -3.58 -12.37
CA LYS A 10 28.66 -4.20 -12.96
C LYS A 10 27.36 -3.75 -12.30
N TYR A 11 27.33 -3.65 -10.96
CA TYR A 11 26.14 -3.14 -10.25
C TYR A 11 25.85 -1.69 -10.64
N SER A 12 26.88 -0.84 -10.61
CA SER A 12 26.77 0.59 -10.92
C SER A 12 26.33 0.82 -12.36
N GLU A 13 26.86 0.04 -13.30
CA GLU A 13 26.45 0.04 -14.70
C GLU A 13 24.98 -0.34 -14.85
N LEU A 14 24.56 -1.51 -14.34
CA LEU A 14 23.16 -1.95 -14.41
C LEU A 14 22.19 -0.98 -13.73
N ARG A 15 22.53 -0.49 -12.54
CA ARG A 15 21.73 0.52 -11.83
C ARG A 15 21.58 1.80 -12.65
N SER A 16 22.63 2.21 -13.34
CA SER A 16 22.61 3.40 -14.20
C SER A 16 21.75 3.16 -15.44
N THR A 17 21.86 2.00 -16.09
CA THR A 17 21.04 1.61 -17.24
C THR A 17 19.54 1.58 -16.91
N TYR A 18 19.19 1.06 -15.72
CA TYR A 18 17.79 0.95 -15.27
C TYR A 18 17.36 2.07 -14.31
N LYS A 19 18.13 3.15 -14.21
CA LYS A 19 17.90 4.25 -13.27
C LYS A 19 16.47 4.80 -13.35
N TYR A 20 15.97 5.02 -14.57
CA TYR A 20 14.61 5.52 -14.81
C TYR A 20 13.53 4.61 -14.17
N TYR A 21 13.70 3.29 -14.26
CA TYR A 21 12.77 2.31 -13.71
C TYR A 21 12.90 2.26 -12.18
N ILE A 22 14.13 2.12 -11.69
CA ILE A 22 14.42 2.01 -10.25
C ILE A 22 13.93 3.26 -9.52
N ASP A 23 14.29 4.44 -10.01
CA ASP A 23 13.94 5.70 -9.36
C ASP A 23 12.43 5.94 -9.41
N SER A 24 11.76 5.64 -10.53
CA SER A 24 10.31 5.78 -10.63
C SER A 24 9.55 4.84 -9.69
N TYR A 25 9.96 3.57 -9.60
CA TYR A 25 9.31 2.61 -8.69
C TYR A 25 9.65 2.91 -7.22
N ASN A 26 10.85 3.41 -6.93
CA ASN A 26 11.17 3.88 -5.57
C ASN A 26 10.23 5.00 -5.13
N VAL A 27 9.96 5.98 -5.99
CA VAL A 27 8.99 7.05 -5.71
C VAL A 27 7.58 6.48 -5.48
N LEU A 28 7.16 5.50 -6.29
CA LEU A 28 5.85 4.87 -6.14
C LEU A 28 5.74 4.07 -4.84
N TYR A 29 6.72 3.23 -4.49
CA TYR A 29 6.70 2.47 -3.24
C TYR A 29 6.78 3.38 -2.00
N GLN A 30 7.49 4.50 -2.11
CA GLN A 30 7.66 5.47 -1.02
C GLN A 30 6.63 6.62 -1.05
N LEU A 31 5.54 6.48 -1.80
CA LEU A 31 4.50 7.50 -1.89
C LEU A 31 3.94 7.82 -0.50
N LYS A 32 4.02 9.10 -0.10
CA LYS A 32 3.56 9.58 1.22
C LYS A 32 2.73 10.87 1.17
N THR A 33 2.08 11.11 0.05
CA THR A 33 1.38 12.36 -0.21
C THR A 33 -0.01 12.13 -0.77
N GLU A 34 -0.94 13.01 -0.39
CA GLU A 34 -2.27 13.16 -0.97
C GLU A 34 -2.41 14.51 -1.69
N ASN A 35 -1.33 15.31 -1.74
CA ASN A 35 -1.35 16.62 -2.39
C ASN A 35 -1.44 16.46 -3.91
N GLU A 36 -2.47 17.05 -4.52
CA GLU A 36 -2.72 16.95 -5.97
C GLU A 36 -1.54 17.43 -6.83
N GLY A 37 -0.83 18.48 -6.40
CA GLY A 37 0.32 19.03 -7.12
C GLY A 37 1.51 18.07 -7.13
N GLU A 38 1.78 17.43 -6.00
CA GLU A 38 2.81 16.39 -5.89
C GLU A 38 2.41 15.13 -6.68
N LEU A 39 1.15 14.69 -6.58
CA LEU A 39 0.65 13.56 -7.36
C LEU A 39 0.74 13.80 -8.87
N ASN A 40 0.43 15.02 -9.33
CA ASN A 40 0.60 15.40 -10.73
C ASN A 40 2.08 15.36 -11.16
N SER A 41 3.00 15.71 -10.28
CA SER A 41 4.44 15.63 -10.55
C SER A 41 4.88 14.17 -10.70
N ILE A 42 4.40 13.29 -9.83
CA ILE A 42 4.63 11.83 -9.91
C ILE A 42 4.02 11.27 -11.20
N TYR A 43 2.79 11.65 -11.54
CA TYR A 43 2.15 11.26 -12.79
C TYR A 43 2.96 11.66 -14.04
N LYS A 44 3.46 12.90 -14.10
CA LYS A 44 4.31 13.37 -15.20
C LYS A 44 5.61 12.57 -15.32
N MET A 45 6.22 12.21 -14.19
CA MET A 45 7.39 11.33 -14.16
C MET A 45 7.04 9.95 -14.75
N ILE A 46 5.99 9.29 -14.27
CA ILE A 46 5.53 7.99 -14.79
C ILE A 46 5.30 8.05 -16.31
N LYS A 47 4.56 9.07 -16.75
CA LYS A 47 4.25 9.32 -18.16
C LYS A 47 5.52 9.40 -19.00
N THR A 48 6.47 10.24 -18.60
CA THR A 48 7.68 10.51 -19.40
C THR A 48 8.67 9.36 -19.34
N GLU A 49 8.96 8.86 -18.15
CA GLU A 49 10.04 7.89 -17.91
C GLU A 49 9.64 6.45 -18.24
N LEU A 50 8.39 6.06 -17.98
CA LEU A 50 7.93 4.67 -18.10
C LEU A 50 7.09 4.40 -19.35
N ILE A 51 6.17 5.31 -19.69
CA ILE A 51 5.16 5.06 -20.74
C ILE A 51 5.60 5.64 -22.10
N ASP A 52 5.85 6.94 -22.18
CA ASP A 52 6.18 7.64 -23.44
C ASP A 52 7.55 7.21 -24.00
N SER A 53 8.44 6.73 -23.13
CA SER A 53 9.69 6.06 -23.52
C SER A 53 9.47 4.70 -24.20
N LYS A 54 8.21 4.26 -24.35
CA LYS A 54 7.76 2.98 -24.93
C LYS A 54 8.30 1.73 -24.23
N LYS A 55 8.68 1.87 -22.96
CA LYS A 55 9.23 0.78 -22.16
C LYS A 55 8.15 -0.05 -21.49
N TYR A 56 7.03 0.57 -21.11
CA TYR A 56 5.90 -0.08 -20.47
C TYR A 56 4.57 0.30 -21.12
N LEU A 57 3.65 -0.66 -21.12
CA LEU A 57 2.26 -0.43 -21.50
C LEU A 57 1.52 0.26 -20.35
N PRO A 58 0.65 1.25 -20.61
CA PRO A 58 -0.15 1.92 -19.57
C PRO A 58 -0.92 0.95 -18.67
N GLN A 59 -1.43 -0.14 -19.25
CA GLN A 59 -2.15 -1.21 -18.54
C GLN A 59 -1.30 -1.85 -17.44
N ASN A 60 -0.01 -2.09 -17.73
CA ASN A 60 0.92 -2.71 -16.78
C ASN A 60 1.24 -1.75 -15.64
N ILE A 61 1.42 -0.45 -15.94
CA ILE A 61 1.67 0.56 -14.92
C ILE A 61 0.46 0.72 -13.99
N ILE A 62 -0.76 0.78 -14.52
CA ILE A 62 -1.97 0.82 -13.68
C ILE A 62 -2.04 -0.42 -12.79
N LYS A 63 -1.76 -1.60 -13.35
CA LYS A 63 -1.74 -2.86 -12.58
C LYS A 63 -0.73 -2.80 -11.43
N ASP A 64 0.47 -2.29 -11.68
CA ASP A 64 1.54 -2.20 -10.69
C ASP A 64 1.19 -1.19 -9.58
N ILE A 65 0.67 -0.01 -9.95
CA ILE A 65 0.18 1.01 -9.01
C ILE A 65 -0.91 0.44 -8.10
N LEU A 66 -1.88 -0.28 -8.68
CA LEU A 66 -2.97 -0.90 -7.93
C LEU A 66 -2.52 -2.07 -7.05
N TYR A 67 -1.39 -2.69 -7.38
CA TYR A 67 -0.76 -3.72 -6.56
C TYR A 67 -0.04 -3.12 -5.34
N MET A 68 0.60 -1.96 -5.50
CA MET A 68 1.31 -1.25 -4.43
C MET A 68 0.41 -0.82 -3.28
N ILE A 69 -0.90 -0.62 -3.52
CA ILE A 69 -1.90 -0.33 -2.48
C ILE A 69 -1.79 -1.32 -1.31
N HIS A 70 -1.52 -2.60 -1.56
CA HIS A 70 -1.42 -3.60 -0.49
C HIS A 70 -0.27 -3.39 0.49
N TYR A 71 0.79 -2.71 0.05
CA TYR A 71 2.00 -2.49 0.84
C TYR A 71 2.05 -1.10 1.44
N ASN A 72 1.17 -0.21 0.98
CA ASN A 72 1.12 1.17 1.44
C ASN A 72 -0.33 1.71 1.41
N ASN A 73 -1.25 0.92 1.98
CA ASN A 73 -2.69 1.19 1.93
C ASN A 73 -3.12 2.51 2.60
N CYS A 74 -2.27 3.15 3.42
CA CYS A 74 -2.52 4.50 3.94
C CYS A 74 -2.82 5.50 2.81
N TYR A 75 -2.09 5.40 1.68
CA TYR A 75 -2.21 6.30 0.53
C TYR A 75 -3.05 5.70 -0.61
N THR A 76 -4.01 4.83 -0.28
CA THR A 76 -4.90 4.19 -1.27
C THR A 76 -5.48 5.20 -2.25
N LYS A 77 -6.03 6.32 -1.77
CA LYS A 77 -6.61 7.38 -2.62
C LYS A 77 -5.61 7.97 -3.62
N SER A 78 -4.36 8.15 -3.20
CA SER A 78 -3.30 8.66 -4.06
C SER A 78 -2.95 7.68 -5.18
N TYR A 79 -2.83 6.39 -4.87
CA TYR A 79 -2.61 5.35 -5.89
C TYR A 79 -3.79 5.24 -6.87
N LEU A 80 -5.03 5.30 -6.36
CA LEU A 80 -6.23 5.30 -7.20
C LEU A 80 -6.24 6.51 -8.15
N THR A 81 -5.89 7.70 -7.65
CA THR A 81 -5.78 8.92 -8.45
C THR A 81 -4.73 8.78 -9.55
N LEU A 82 -3.53 8.27 -9.23
CA LEU A 82 -2.48 8.02 -10.22
C LEU A 82 -2.94 7.02 -11.30
N ALA A 83 -3.57 5.92 -10.89
CA ALA A 83 -4.13 4.93 -11.81
C ALA A 83 -5.21 5.54 -12.71
N LYS A 84 -6.09 6.38 -12.16
CA LYS A 84 -7.16 7.07 -12.89
C LYS A 84 -6.62 8.05 -13.93
N LEU A 85 -5.60 8.84 -13.59
CA LEU A 85 -4.94 9.76 -14.53
C LEU A 85 -4.38 9.01 -15.75
N ILE A 86 -3.71 7.89 -15.53
CA ILE A 86 -3.16 7.06 -16.61
C ILE A 86 -4.29 6.40 -17.42
N TYR A 87 -5.31 5.89 -16.76
CA TYR A 87 -6.48 5.27 -17.40
C TYR A 87 -7.15 6.25 -18.38
N ASP A 88 -7.42 7.47 -17.93
CA ASP A 88 -8.10 8.49 -18.72
C ASP A 88 -7.25 8.96 -19.90
N TYR A 89 -5.99 9.30 -19.65
CA TYR A 89 -5.12 9.89 -20.67
C TYR A 89 -4.79 8.91 -21.80
N TYR A 90 -4.53 7.64 -21.46
CA TYR A 90 -4.18 6.62 -22.45
C TYR A 90 -5.39 5.80 -22.93
N HIS A 91 -6.60 6.16 -22.51
CA HIS A 91 -7.85 5.49 -22.87
C HIS A 91 -7.79 3.96 -22.68
N VAL A 92 -7.26 3.54 -21.54
CA VAL A 92 -7.09 2.11 -21.24
C VAL A 92 -8.46 1.45 -21.12
N LYS A 93 -8.73 0.42 -21.93
CA LYS A 93 -10.05 -0.24 -21.95
C LYS A 93 -10.16 -1.47 -21.04
N TYR A 94 -9.08 -2.22 -20.87
CA TYR A 94 -9.08 -3.49 -20.17
C TYR A 94 -7.70 -3.80 -19.60
N ILE A 95 -7.67 -4.33 -18.37
CA ILE A 95 -6.44 -4.73 -17.69
C ILE A 95 -6.62 -6.14 -17.12
N HIS A 96 -5.77 -7.07 -17.55
CA HIS A 96 -5.82 -8.45 -17.07
C HIS A 96 -5.02 -8.66 -15.79
N GLY A 97 -5.50 -9.55 -14.92
CA GLY A 97 -4.75 -10.03 -13.76
C GLY A 97 -4.57 -8.99 -12.65
N ILE A 98 -5.49 -8.03 -12.54
CA ILE A 98 -5.61 -7.19 -11.34
C ILE A 98 -6.24 -8.03 -10.23
N ARG A 99 -5.72 -7.89 -9.01
CA ARG A 99 -6.32 -8.50 -7.82
C ARG A 99 -7.78 -8.07 -7.65
N HIS A 100 -8.64 -9.00 -7.26
CA HIS A 100 -10.08 -8.75 -7.08
C HIS A 100 -10.36 -7.51 -6.23
N ILE A 101 -9.62 -7.36 -5.13
CA ILE A 101 -9.79 -6.22 -4.23
C ILE A 101 -9.42 -4.87 -4.86
N SER A 102 -8.29 -4.77 -5.58
CA SER A 102 -7.93 -3.52 -6.25
C SER A 102 -8.95 -3.15 -7.32
N LYS A 103 -9.54 -4.13 -8.02
CA LYS A 103 -10.66 -3.91 -8.94
C LYS A 103 -11.89 -3.34 -8.23
N PHE A 104 -12.26 -3.91 -7.08
CA PHE A 104 -13.39 -3.46 -6.29
C PHE A 104 -13.21 -2.05 -5.74
N ILE A 105 -12.05 -1.73 -5.17
CA ILE A 105 -11.78 -0.39 -4.62
C ILE A 105 -11.82 0.65 -5.74
N PHE A 106 -11.21 0.38 -6.89
CA PHE A 106 -11.24 1.30 -8.03
C PHE A 106 -12.66 1.49 -8.58
N TYR A 107 -13.45 0.42 -8.65
CA TYR A 107 -14.87 0.51 -9.03
C TYR A 107 -15.71 1.28 -8.01
N LYS A 108 -15.50 1.06 -6.71
CA LYS A 108 -16.20 1.78 -5.64
C LYS A 108 -15.92 3.28 -5.69
N GLU A 109 -14.68 3.67 -5.98
CA GLU A 109 -14.26 5.07 -6.02
C GLU A 109 -14.77 5.79 -7.28
N TYR A 110 -14.67 5.16 -8.46
CA TYR A 110 -14.90 5.85 -9.75
C TYR A 110 -16.06 5.31 -10.58
N GLY A 111 -16.70 4.19 -10.19
CA GLY A 111 -17.73 3.51 -10.97
C GLY A 111 -17.21 2.82 -12.24
N ILE A 112 -15.90 2.63 -12.37
CA ILE A 112 -15.24 2.10 -13.57
C ILE A 112 -14.84 0.64 -13.37
N LYS A 113 -15.24 -0.23 -14.30
CA LYS A 113 -14.79 -1.63 -14.36
C LYS A 113 -13.51 -1.72 -15.20
N LEU A 114 -12.42 -2.19 -14.58
CA LEU A 114 -11.11 -2.32 -15.24
C LEU A 114 -10.96 -3.63 -16.05
N ASP A 115 -11.89 -4.56 -15.89
CA ASP A 115 -11.98 -5.79 -16.64
C ASP A 115 -13.46 -6.19 -16.90
N LYS A 116 -13.65 -7.33 -17.58
CA LYS A 116 -14.97 -7.88 -17.94
C LYS A 116 -15.54 -8.83 -16.88
N SER A 117 -14.89 -8.96 -15.72
CA SER A 117 -15.37 -9.88 -14.69
C SER A 117 -16.65 -9.34 -14.04
N ASP A 118 -17.56 -10.22 -13.63
CA ASP A 118 -18.78 -9.82 -12.93
C ASP A 118 -18.61 -9.82 -11.40
N ASP A 119 -17.39 -10.11 -10.90
CA ASP A 119 -17.13 -10.37 -9.49
C ASP A 119 -16.92 -9.10 -8.63
N TYR A 120 -17.21 -7.91 -9.17
CA TYR A 120 -17.02 -6.65 -8.45
C TYR A 120 -17.91 -6.56 -7.19
N GLU A 121 -19.13 -7.09 -7.22
CA GLU A 121 -20.08 -6.97 -6.12
C GLU A 121 -19.93 -8.08 -5.05
N LYS A 122 -19.11 -9.11 -5.30
CA LYS A 122 -18.97 -10.27 -4.41
C LYS A 122 -17.97 -10.06 -3.26
N ILE A 123 -17.28 -8.91 -3.19
CA ILE A 123 -16.26 -8.61 -2.17
C ILE A 123 -16.88 -8.00 -0.89
N ASN A 124 -18.17 -8.24 -0.65
CA ASN A 124 -18.91 -7.60 0.44
C ASN A 124 -18.52 -8.10 1.86
N ILE A 125 -17.81 -9.23 1.98
CA ILE A 125 -17.62 -9.90 3.29
C ILE A 125 -16.29 -9.53 3.97
N ALA A 126 -15.29 -8.99 3.26
CA ALA A 126 -13.93 -8.83 3.80
C ALA A 126 -13.30 -7.42 3.65
N TYR A 127 -14.04 -6.44 3.12
CA TYR A 127 -13.59 -5.05 3.09
C TYR A 127 -14.04 -4.34 4.37
N TYR A 128 -13.16 -4.33 5.39
CA TYR A 128 -13.29 -3.36 6.47
C TYR A 128 -12.78 -2.00 5.98
N ASP A 129 -13.59 -0.96 6.08
CA ASP A 129 -13.16 0.40 5.79
C ASP A 129 -12.25 0.92 6.90
N ILE A 130 -10.98 0.53 6.81
CA ILE A 130 -9.92 0.93 7.75
C ILE A 130 -9.65 2.45 7.72
N HIS A 131 -10.16 3.17 6.72
CA HIS A 131 -10.02 4.61 6.58
C HIS A 131 -11.14 5.39 7.26
N SER A 132 -12.15 4.72 7.83
CA SER A 132 -13.22 5.38 8.57
C SER A 132 -12.66 6.22 9.73
N GLU A 133 -13.17 7.46 9.85
CA GLU A 133 -12.54 8.54 10.60
C GLU A 133 -12.37 8.28 12.10
N ASN A 134 -13.20 7.39 12.66
CA ASN A 134 -13.29 7.08 14.09
C ASN A 134 -12.98 5.60 14.37
N THR A 135 -11.92 5.07 13.76
CA THR A 135 -11.44 3.71 14.02
C THR A 135 -10.08 3.71 14.70
N ILE A 136 -9.85 2.72 15.55
CA ILE A 136 -8.53 2.45 16.13
C ILE A 136 -7.47 2.18 15.05
N TYR A 137 -7.89 1.62 13.91
CA TYR A 137 -7.04 1.37 12.75
C TYR A 137 -6.53 2.65 12.11
N ARG A 138 -7.38 3.69 12.01
CA ARG A 138 -6.93 5.02 11.55
C ARG A 138 -5.96 5.65 12.54
N ALA A 139 -6.19 5.49 13.84
CA ALA A 139 -5.25 5.99 14.86
C ALA A 139 -3.86 5.32 14.70
N ILE A 140 -3.82 4.00 14.45
CA ILE A 140 -2.57 3.30 14.12
C ILE A 140 -1.97 3.82 12.81
N MET A 141 -2.75 3.91 11.74
CA MET A 141 -2.29 4.31 10.40
C MET A 141 -1.55 5.66 10.38
N TYR A 142 -1.97 6.61 11.22
CA TYR A 142 -1.34 7.92 11.34
C TYR A 142 -0.48 8.08 12.61
N ASN A 143 -0.25 7.00 13.35
CA ASN A 143 0.44 7.01 14.64
C ASN A 143 -0.13 8.07 15.64
N ASP A 144 -1.45 8.25 15.64
CA ASP A 144 -2.17 9.19 16.50
C ASP A 144 -2.32 8.59 17.91
N LYS A 145 -1.29 8.82 18.73
CA LYS A 145 -1.20 8.31 20.10
C LYS A 145 -2.38 8.72 20.98
N GLU A 146 -2.84 9.97 20.89
CA GLU A 146 -3.89 10.50 21.77
C GLU A 146 -5.24 9.85 21.48
N LYS A 147 -5.61 9.73 20.19
CA LYS A 147 -6.80 8.96 19.81
C LYS A 147 -6.66 7.49 20.18
N PHE A 148 -5.48 6.91 19.97
CA PHE A 148 -5.22 5.52 20.34
C PHE A 148 -5.42 5.27 21.84
N ILE A 149 -4.93 6.17 22.71
CA ILE A 149 -5.16 6.11 24.16
C ILE A 149 -6.66 6.10 24.45
N THR A 150 -7.41 7.02 23.85
CA THR A 150 -8.87 7.12 24.02
C THR A 150 -9.57 5.81 23.67
N PHE A 151 -9.19 5.17 22.56
CA PHE A 151 -9.71 3.84 22.20
C PHE A 151 -9.34 2.78 23.23
N THR A 152 -8.13 2.79 23.77
CA THR A 152 -7.66 1.77 24.73
C THR A 152 -8.27 1.91 26.13
N GLU A 153 -8.90 3.04 26.42
CA GLU A 153 -9.57 3.34 27.69
C GLU A 153 -11.08 3.13 27.62
N SER A 154 -11.63 2.90 26.43
CA SER A 154 -13.04 2.53 26.23
C SER A 154 -13.33 1.15 26.82
N GLU A 155 -14.52 0.99 27.40
CA GLU A 155 -15.03 -0.30 27.90
C GLU A 155 -15.14 -1.36 26.79
N GLU A 156 -15.33 -0.93 25.54
CA GLU A 156 -15.44 -1.81 24.37
C GLU A 156 -14.07 -2.27 23.83
N PHE A 157 -12.97 -1.80 24.40
CA PHE A 157 -11.63 -2.12 23.92
C PHE A 157 -11.26 -3.59 24.14
N ASN A 158 -11.03 -4.31 23.04
CA ASN A 158 -10.46 -5.64 23.07
C ASN A 158 -8.99 -5.61 22.64
N LYS A 159 -8.07 -5.81 23.59
CA LYS A 159 -6.62 -5.89 23.32
C LYS A 159 -6.22 -7.03 22.38
N ASN A 160 -7.02 -8.09 22.31
CA ASN A 160 -6.81 -9.26 21.46
C ASN A 160 -7.63 -9.17 20.17
N GLN A 161 -8.15 -7.99 19.80
CA GLN A 161 -8.88 -7.84 18.56
C GLN A 161 -7.96 -8.09 17.35
N ILE A 162 -8.53 -8.72 16.33
CA ILE A 162 -7.84 -9.09 15.11
C ILE A 162 -8.59 -8.45 13.93
N LEU A 163 -7.84 -7.79 13.05
CA LEU A 163 -8.35 -7.22 11.81
C LEU A 163 -8.19 -8.23 10.67
N CYS A 164 -9.30 -8.78 10.20
CA CYS A 164 -9.35 -9.54 8.96
C CYS A 164 -9.61 -8.60 7.79
N CYS A 165 -8.55 -8.15 7.11
CA CYS A 165 -8.67 -7.26 5.96
C CYS A 165 -7.78 -7.72 4.81
N ILE A 166 -8.39 -7.89 3.63
CA ILE A 166 -7.72 -8.31 2.39
C ILE A 166 -6.84 -7.23 1.76
N ASN A 167 -6.85 -6.01 2.30
CA ASN A 167 -6.03 -4.89 1.84
C ASN A 167 -4.61 -4.89 2.42
N TYR A 168 -4.27 -5.83 3.31
CA TYR A 168 -2.92 -5.99 3.83
C TYR A 168 -2.15 -7.08 3.07
N PRO A 169 -0.81 -7.12 3.15
CA PRO A 169 0.00 -8.19 2.55
C PRO A 169 -0.29 -9.55 3.18
N LEU A 170 0.34 -10.63 2.71
CA LEU A 170 0.41 -11.97 3.34
C LEU A 170 -0.91 -12.73 3.63
N GLY A 171 -2.06 -12.20 3.20
CA GLY A 171 -3.36 -12.86 3.37
C GLY A 171 -4.09 -12.39 4.63
N SER A 172 -5.40 -12.63 4.68
CA SER A 172 -6.28 -12.06 5.71
C SER A 172 -6.63 -13.03 6.85
N MET A 173 -6.08 -14.24 6.87
CA MET A 173 -6.42 -15.30 7.82
C MET A 173 -5.15 -15.75 8.57
N PRO A 174 -5.15 -15.75 9.92
CA PRO A 174 -6.26 -15.43 10.82
C PRO A 174 -6.58 -13.92 10.96
N GLY A 175 -5.80 -13.04 10.33
CA GLY A 175 -5.91 -11.58 10.42
C GLY A 175 -4.75 -10.97 11.22
N TYR A 176 -4.78 -9.67 11.45
CA TYR A 176 -3.68 -8.93 12.10
C TYR A 176 -4.06 -8.37 13.46
N SER A 177 -3.21 -8.59 14.45
CA SER A 177 -3.26 -7.92 15.74
C SER A 177 -2.96 -6.43 15.62
N LEU A 178 -3.37 -5.64 16.62
CA LEU A 178 -3.05 -4.20 16.66
C LEU A 178 -1.53 -3.94 16.63
N LEU A 179 -0.73 -4.81 17.23
CA LEU A 179 0.72 -4.64 17.29
C LEU A 179 1.36 -4.86 15.90
N GLU A 180 0.92 -5.89 15.18
CA GLU A 180 1.37 -6.15 13.80
C GLU A 180 0.97 -4.99 12.88
N LEU A 181 -0.25 -4.46 13.02
CA LEU A 181 -0.66 -3.27 12.29
C LEU A 181 0.22 -2.06 12.60
N CYS A 182 0.66 -1.89 13.85
CA CYS A 182 1.61 -0.83 14.18
C CYS A 182 2.95 -1.02 13.46
N CYS A 183 3.44 -2.25 13.32
CA CYS A 183 4.66 -2.53 12.55
C CYS A 183 4.47 -2.18 11.06
N TYR A 184 3.34 -2.59 10.46
CA TYR A 184 3.06 -2.32 9.05
C TYR A 184 2.96 -0.81 8.75
N HIS A 185 2.32 -0.04 9.63
CA HIS A 185 2.14 1.40 9.44
C HIS A 185 3.31 2.25 9.98
N GLY A 186 4.30 1.64 10.63
CA GLY A 186 5.36 2.38 11.32
C GLY A 186 4.87 3.21 12.52
N ALA A 187 3.81 2.77 13.19
CA ALA A 187 3.16 3.47 14.29
C ALA A 187 3.89 3.26 15.63
N VAL A 188 5.05 3.89 15.78
CA VAL A 188 5.98 3.67 16.90
C VAL A 188 5.36 3.96 18.26
N ASP A 189 4.51 4.99 18.38
CA ASP A 189 3.94 5.38 19.67
C ASP A 189 2.81 4.45 20.09
N CYS A 190 1.95 4.05 19.15
CA CYS A 190 0.93 3.05 19.36
C CYS A 190 1.55 1.69 19.73
N PHE A 191 2.62 1.29 19.02
CA PHE A 191 3.39 0.08 19.31
C PHE A 191 3.94 0.06 20.73
N LYS A 192 4.61 1.15 21.14
CA LYS A 192 5.18 1.27 22.49
C LYS A 192 4.09 1.17 23.55
N LEU A 193 2.94 1.80 23.34
CA LEU A 193 1.81 1.73 24.27
C LEU A 193 1.29 0.30 24.42
N LEU A 194 1.11 -0.42 23.32
CA LEU A 194 0.67 -1.82 23.35
C LEU A 194 1.65 -2.72 24.13
N ARG A 195 2.95 -2.53 23.93
CA ARG A 195 3.99 -3.26 24.67
C ARG A 195 4.02 -2.91 26.15
N THR A 196 3.88 -1.65 26.53
CA THR A 196 4.01 -1.22 27.93
C THR A 196 2.75 -1.47 28.76
N LYS A 197 1.57 -1.14 28.23
CA LYS A 197 0.29 -1.22 28.96
C LYS A 197 -0.32 -2.63 28.91
N PHE A 198 -0.16 -3.34 27.80
CA PHE A 198 -0.86 -4.62 27.56
C PHE A 198 0.07 -5.82 27.41
N ASN A 199 1.39 -5.61 27.38
CA ASN A 199 2.40 -6.64 27.12
C ASN A 199 2.12 -7.45 25.85
N SER A 200 1.58 -6.80 24.80
CA SER A 200 1.21 -7.45 23.54
C SER A 200 2.39 -8.19 22.91
N GLU A 201 2.25 -9.47 22.57
CA GLU A 201 3.33 -10.31 22.05
C GLU A 201 3.90 -9.79 20.72
N ILE A 202 5.23 -9.83 20.57
CA ILE A 202 5.90 -9.53 19.29
C ILE A 202 5.94 -10.83 18.47
N THR A 203 5.25 -10.84 17.33
CA THR A 203 5.15 -12.01 16.45
C THR A 203 6.18 -11.96 15.31
N GLU A 204 6.32 -13.05 14.57
CA GLU A 204 7.11 -13.07 13.33
C GLU A 204 6.53 -12.09 12.28
N THR A 205 5.21 -11.94 12.22
CA THR A 205 4.54 -10.96 11.36
C THR A 205 4.98 -9.54 11.67
N CYS A 206 5.17 -9.18 12.96
CA CYS A 206 5.72 -7.87 13.35
C CYS A 206 7.08 -7.63 12.68
N LEU A 207 7.93 -8.65 12.62
CA LEU A 207 9.24 -8.55 11.97
C LEU A 207 9.08 -8.37 10.46
N ILE A 208 8.25 -9.18 9.81
CA ILE A 208 8.03 -9.09 8.35
C ILE A 208 7.52 -7.69 7.97
N PHE A 209 6.56 -7.17 8.72
CA PHE A 209 6.00 -5.85 8.48
C PHE A 209 6.96 -4.69 8.77
N SER A 210 7.97 -4.87 9.63
CA SER A 210 8.96 -3.82 9.91
C SER A 210 9.91 -3.51 8.75
N PHE A 211 9.95 -4.37 7.73
CA PHE A 211 10.81 -4.21 6.54
C PHE A 211 10.04 -3.75 5.28
N LEU A 212 8.72 -3.55 5.38
CA LEU A 212 7.89 -2.99 4.31
C LEU A 212 7.96 -1.46 4.31
#